data_AF-A0A9Q0HNQ6-F1
#
_entry.id   AF-A0A9Q0HNQ6-F1
#
_cell.length_a   1.000
_cell.length_b   1.000
_cell.length_c   1.000
_cell.angle_alpha   90.00
_cell.angle_beta   90.00
_cell.angle_gamma   90.00
#
_symmetry.space_group_name_H-M   'P 1'
#
loop_
_entity.id
_entity.type
_entity.pdbx_description
1 polymer ?
#
loop_
_entity_poly.entity_id
_entity_poly.type
_entity_poly.pdbx_seq_one_letter_code
_entity_poly.pdbx_strand_id
1 'polypeptide(L)'
;MATAGEPPSASTGFLGLLSFRRNQIASLEPTPQDELDSIEEFQSQVSSRLVSLLSTDDSSRFLSLSFLSKLLDSLLCTELEFRALLPLLLSRNPSILSKPPSDKLTNDLLDRAVKSLDLCNAVSLSLHAMRHSHRQARIAASCLLQSEHLGEAQMSRARRALKKLLGGVFNRTGSSGSGTSANGGFASGSSICRDGSFLHSKSLSFSVSKNWSARQQVQAMSAHLAAPRQATVTDAAGGLTMAVYTMSSYLVFVMWVLVSAVPCHDRVGTNGTVNATMPPPPPPPKHLQWAAPMVTLQEKITEEWKRKDKKACAGGLLAEMQAVEKSARWLMEWVEEGVEEGGPLIEEDRAAEVAIRAADLEESCNLLEEGLEPFERQVRAVFHRVVSSRAEVIGYLDDSMRSAKSHGHGNVGLPPLPGGM
;
A
#
# COMPACT_ATOMS: atom_id res chain seq x y z
N MET A 1 32.26 -68.27 45.26
CA MET A 1 32.95 -67.54 44.17
C MET A 1 33.45 -66.23 44.74
N ALA A 2 34.72 -65.93 44.50
CA ALA A 2 35.59 -65.08 45.32
C ALA A 2 35.53 -63.58 44.96
N THR A 3 35.64 -62.75 46.01
CA THR A 3 36.42 -61.49 46.18
C THR A 3 36.18 -60.32 45.21
N ALA A 4 35.60 -59.21 45.69
CA ALA A 4 36.27 -57.96 46.16
C ALA A 4 36.51 -56.96 45.01
N GLY A 5 36.34 -55.64 45.10
CA GLY A 5 36.07 -54.66 46.15
C GLY A 5 35.79 -53.28 45.50
N GLU A 6 35.62 -52.27 46.34
CA GLU A 6 35.05 -50.91 46.17
C GLU A 6 35.73 -49.86 45.20
N PRO A 7 35.15 -48.62 45.02
CA PRO A 7 35.30 -47.64 43.91
C PRO A 7 36.38 -46.53 44.20
N PRO A 8 36.42 -45.25 43.70
CA PRO A 8 35.57 -44.46 42.76
C PRO A 8 36.28 -43.47 41.76
N SER A 9 35.44 -42.79 40.95
CA SER A 9 35.54 -41.42 40.37
C SER A 9 36.73 -40.91 39.53
N ALA A 10 36.35 -40.27 38.40
CA ALA A 10 36.88 -39.04 37.78
C ALA A 10 37.82 -39.09 36.56
N SER A 11 37.31 -38.50 35.47
CA SER A 11 37.93 -37.42 34.67
C SER A 11 38.66 -37.72 33.34
N THR A 12 38.23 -36.91 32.35
CA THR A 12 38.96 -36.29 31.23
C THR A 12 39.38 -37.16 30.04
N GLY A 13 38.95 -36.71 28.85
CA GLY A 13 38.98 -37.48 27.61
C GLY A 13 40.30 -37.41 26.85
N PHE A 14 40.33 -37.97 25.65
CA PHE A 14 41.05 -37.38 24.51
C PHE A 14 40.64 -38.09 23.22
N LEU A 15 40.54 -37.30 22.16
CA LEU A 15 40.07 -37.60 20.82
C LEU A 15 40.90 -38.70 20.13
N GLY A 16 40.24 -39.64 19.45
CA GLY A 16 40.94 -40.47 18.46
C GLY A 16 40.12 -41.67 18.01
N LEU A 17 39.43 -41.52 16.88
CA LEU A 17 39.04 -42.56 15.89
C LEU A 17 37.77 -42.15 15.13
N LEU A 18 37.80 -40.97 14.49
CA LEU A 18 36.94 -40.74 13.33
C LEU A 18 37.84 -40.48 12.12
N SER A 19 37.80 -41.47 11.24
CA SER A 19 38.53 -41.60 10.00
C SER A 19 38.41 -40.33 9.15
N PHE A 20 39.56 -39.70 8.92
CA PHE A 20 39.77 -38.70 7.89
C PHE A 20 39.59 -39.33 6.50
N ARG A 21 38.34 -39.35 5.99
CA ARG A 21 38.10 -39.27 4.54
C ARG A 21 37.85 -37.81 4.16
N ARG A 22 38.98 -37.12 4.02
CA ARG A 22 39.30 -36.09 3.04
C ARG A 22 38.08 -35.56 2.24
N ASN A 23 37.67 -34.34 2.60
CA ASN A 23 36.93 -33.36 1.82
C ASN A 23 36.93 -33.64 0.30
N GLN A 24 35.80 -34.13 -0.23
CA GLN A 24 35.24 -33.54 -1.43
C GLN A 24 34.30 -32.44 -0.95
N ILE A 25 34.76 -31.18 -1.01
CA ILE A 25 33.85 -30.06 -1.02
C ILE A 25 33.08 -30.22 -2.33
N ALA A 26 31.88 -30.80 -2.26
CA ALA A 26 30.93 -30.68 -3.34
C ALA A 26 30.79 -29.17 -3.59
N SER A 27 31.11 -28.75 -4.82
CA SER A 27 30.79 -27.41 -5.30
C SER A 27 29.34 -27.14 -4.92
N LEU A 28 29.13 -26.16 -4.04
CA LEU A 28 27.84 -25.80 -3.46
C LEU A 28 27.03 -24.99 -4.50
N GLU A 29 26.95 -25.53 -5.70
CA GLU A 29 26.19 -24.96 -6.81
C GLU A 29 24.75 -25.45 -6.64
N PRO A 30 23.76 -24.54 -6.53
CA PRO A 30 22.38 -24.93 -6.28
C PRO A 30 21.90 -25.86 -7.39
N THR A 31 21.28 -26.97 -6.99
CA THR A 31 20.73 -27.88 -7.98
C THR A 31 19.47 -27.27 -8.59
N PRO A 32 19.10 -27.60 -9.84
CA PRO A 32 17.84 -27.16 -10.43
C PRO A 32 16.61 -27.56 -9.60
N GLN A 33 16.73 -28.60 -8.79
CA GLN A 33 15.69 -29.02 -7.85
C GLN A 33 15.56 -28.05 -6.67
N ASP A 34 16.67 -27.59 -6.10
CA ASP A 34 16.67 -26.62 -5.00
C ASP A 34 16.04 -25.28 -5.43
N GLU A 35 16.26 -24.86 -6.69
CA GLU A 35 15.62 -23.67 -7.27
C GLU A 35 14.09 -23.84 -7.34
N LEU A 36 13.62 -24.98 -7.85
CA LEU A 36 12.19 -25.30 -7.96
C LEU A 36 11.52 -25.36 -6.59
N ASP A 37 12.12 -26.07 -5.63
CA ASP A 37 11.60 -26.22 -4.28
C ASP A 37 11.48 -24.84 -3.58
N SER A 38 12.48 -23.96 -3.75
CA SER A 38 12.46 -22.60 -3.21
C SER A 38 11.36 -21.73 -3.84
N ILE A 39 11.09 -21.89 -5.13
CA ILE A 39 10.00 -21.19 -5.83
C ILE A 39 8.63 -21.68 -5.37
N GLU A 40 8.48 -23.00 -5.19
CA GLU A 40 7.25 -23.60 -4.66
C GLU A 40 6.99 -23.15 -3.23
N GLU A 41 8.02 -23.12 -2.38
CA GLU A 41 7.92 -22.60 -1.02
C GLU A 41 7.46 -21.14 -1.00
N PHE A 42 8.05 -20.29 -1.85
CA PHE A 42 7.63 -18.89 -1.97
C PHE A 42 6.17 -18.76 -2.43
N GLN A 43 5.73 -19.55 -3.41
CA GLN A 43 4.32 -19.56 -3.83
C GLN A 43 3.37 -20.01 -2.71
N SER A 44 3.78 -21.01 -1.94
CA SER A 44 3.04 -21.51 -0.77
C SER A 44 2.93 -20.45 0.33
N GLN A 45 4.04 -19.75 0.64
CA GLN A 45 4.08 -18.67 1.62
C GLN A 45 3.19 -17.49 1.20
N VAL A 46 3.22 -17.11 -0.09
CA VAL A 46 2.31 -16.09 -0.64
C VAL A 46 0.84 -16.54 -0.51
N SER A 47 0.54 -17.80 -0.82
CA SER A 47 -0.82 -18.35 -0.68
C SER A 47 -1.28 -18.30 0.78
N SER A 48 -0.45 -18.78 1.71
CA SER A 48 -0.72 -18.77 3.16
C SER A 48 -1.01 -17.36 3.69
N ARG A 49 -0.25 -16.35 3.25
CA ARG A 49 -0.50 -14.95 3.61
C ARG A 49 -1.84 -14.43 3.09
N LEU A 50 -2.19 -14.73 1.84
CA LEU A 50 -3.48 -14.31 1.27
C LEU A 50 -4.65 -14.98 2.00
N VAL A 51 -4.51 -16.26 2.36
CA VAL A 51 -5.49 -16.98 3.18
C VAL A 51 -5.59 -16.35 4.58
N SER A 52 -4.47 -16.01 5.21
CA SER A 52 -4.46 -15.31 6.50
C SER A 52 -5.20 -13.96 6.44
N LEU A 53 -5.04 -13.21 5.34
CA LEU A 53 -5.79 -11.97 5.11
C LEU A 53 -7.30 -12.23 4.95
N LEU A 54 -7.70 -13.35 4.33
CA LEU A 54 -9.11 -13.76 4.21
C LEU A 54 -9.74 -14.17 5.54
N SER A 55 -8.95 -14.70 6.46
CA SER A 55 -9.36 -15.09 7.82
C SER A 55 -9.41 -13.92 8.80
N THR A 56 -9.18 -12.69 8.33
CA THR A 56 -9.35 -11.50 9.18
C THR A 56 -10.82 -11.42 9.59
N ASP A 57 -11.05 -11.51 10.91
CA ASP A 57 -12.34 -11.68 11.58
C ASP A 57 -13.48 -10.88 10.92
N ASP A 58 -14.66 -11.48 10.72
CA ASP A 58 -15.78 -10.89 9.94
C ASP A 58 -16.25 -9.51 10.45
N SER A 59 -15.90 -9.18 11.70
CA SER A 59 -16.11 -7.88 12.34
C SER A 59 -15.19 -6.77 11.80
N SER A 60 -13.98 -7.13 11.35
CA SER A 60 -13.01 -6.23 10.72
C SER A 60 -13.34 -6.05 9.24
N ARG A 61 -14.11 -5.00 8.93
CA ARG A 61 -14.47 -4.63 7.56
C ARG A 61 -13.22 -4.57 6.69
N PHE A 62 -13.27 -5.19 5.51
CA PHE A 62 -12.24 -4.98 4.47
C PHE A 62 -12.06 -3.47 4.24
N LEU A 63 -10.81 -3.06 4.01
CA LEU A 63 -10.42 -1.64 3.88
C LEU A 63 -10.52 -0.85 5.21
N SER A 64 -10.33 -1.50 6.36
CA SER A 64 -10.01 -0.85 7.65
C SER A 64 -8.50 -0.64 7.79
N LEU A 65 -8.07 0.25 8.70
CA LEU A 65 -6.64 0.47 8.99
C LEU A 65 -5.96 -0.81 9.47
N SER A 66 -6.63 -1.63 10.26
CA SER A 66 -6.10 -2.91 10.75
C SER A 66 -5.89 -3.92 9.61
N PHE A 67 -6.84 -4.02 8.67
CA PHE A 67 -6.69 -4.84 7.47
C PHE A 67 -5.54 -4.34 6.59
N LEU A 68 -5.48 -3.02 6.33
CA LEU A 68 -4.42 -2.44 5.51
C LEU A 68 -3.04 -2.62 6.13
N SER A 69 -2.92 -2.49 7.46
CA SER A 69 -1.68 -2.79 8.19
C SER A 69 -1.22 -4.21 7.92
N LYS A 70 -2.09 -5.21 8.11
CA LYS A 70 -1.78 -6.62 7.85
C LYS A 70 -1.37 -6.85 6.39
N LEU A 71 -2.03 -6.18 5.45
CA LEU A 71 -1.73 -6.24 4.03
C LEU A 71 -0.33 -5.66 3.69
N LEU A 72 0.05 -4.56 4.35
CA LEU A 72 1.39 -3.99 4.16
C LEU A 72 2.46 -4.88 4.79
N ASP A 73 2.20 -5.44 5.98
CA ASP A 73 3.12 -6.37 6.62
C ASP A 73 3.31 -7.63 5.76
N SER A 74 2.23 -8.16 5.17
CA SER A 74 2.32 -9.32 4.26
C SER A 74 3.05 -9.00 2.95
N LEU A 75 2.93 -7.78 2.43
CA LEU A 75 3.75 -7.30 1.30
C LEU A 75 5.22 -7.26 1.66
N LEU A 76 5.57 -6.69 2.81
CA LEU A 76 6.96 -6.59 3.27
C LEU A 76 7.58 -7.97 3.47
N CYS A 77 6.86 -8.92 4.07
CA CYS A 77 7.31 -10.30 4.20
C CYS A 77 7.50 -10.99 2.84
N THR A 78 6.56 -10.81 1.91
CA THR A 78 6.66 -11.37 0.55
C THR A 78 7.84 -10.79 -0.22
N GLU A 79 8.11 -9.49 -0.06
CA GLU A 79 9.27 -8.85 -0.68
C GLU A 79 10.59 -9.39 -0.12
N LEU A 80 10.68 -9.60 1.19
CA LEU A 80 11.89 -10.14 1.83
C LEU A 80 12.25 -11.53 1.29
N GLU A 81 11.26 -12.40 1.10
CA GLU A 81 11.46 -13.73 0.52
C GLU A 81 11.84 -13.64 -0.95
N PHE A 82 11.13 -12.81 -1.73
CA PHE A 82 11.48 -12.58 -3.14
C PHE A 82 12.93 -12.11 -3.29
N ARG A 83 13.36 -11.19 -2.43
CA ARG A 83 14.73 -10.68 -2.40
C ARG A 83 15.75 -11.77 -2.06
N ALA A 84 15.44 -12.67 -1.14
CA ALA A 84 16.30 -13.81 -0.82
C ALA A 84 16.39 -14.83 -1.97
N LEU A 85 15.31 -14.97 -2.75
CA LEU A 85 15.27 -15.84 -3.94
C LEU A 85 16.09 -15.30 -5.12
N LEU A 86 16.19 -13.98 -5.30
CA LEU A 86 16.87 -13.39 -6.46
C LEU A 86 18.33 -13.85 -6.64
N PRO A 87 19.22 -13.79 -5.62
CA PRO A 87 20.59 -14.30 -5.73
C PRO A 87 20.66 -15.78 -6.11
N LEU A 88 19.75 -16.60 -5.55
CA LEU A 88 19.69 -18.03 -5.80
C LEU A 88 19.38 -18.30 -7.28
N LEU A 89 18.37 -17.63 -7.83
CA LEU A 89 17.96 -17.77 -9.24
C LEU A 89 18.99 -17.20 -10.23
N LEU A 90 19.79 -16.23 -9.80
CA LEU A 90 20.83 -15.61 -10.65
C LEU A 90 22.18 -16.31 -10.58
N SER A 91 22.41 -17.19 -9.59
CA SER A 91 23.68 -17.87 -9.36
C SER A 91 24.13 -18.71 -10.57
N ARG A 92 23.18 -19.43 -11.19
CA ARG A 92 23.44 -20.36 -12.31
C ARG A 92 23.61 -19.66 -13.66
N ASN A 93 22.91 -18.54 -13.86
CA ASN A 93 23.01 -17.77 -15.10
C ASN A 93 22.86 -16.27 -14.83
N PRO A 94 23.93 -15.58 -14.39
CA PRO A 94 23.87 -14.16 -14.06
C PRO A 94 23.56 -13.30 -15.29
N SER A 95 23.86 -13.79 -16.50
CA SER A 95 23.59 -13.07 -17.76
C SER A 95 22.11 -13.02 -18.15
N ILE A 96 21.23 -13.75 -17.43
CA ILE A 96 19.82 -13.93 -17.80
C ILE A 96 19.05 -12.60 -17.84
N LEU A 97 19.29 -11.69 -16.90
CA LEU A 97 18.58 -10.41 -16.81
C LEU A 97 18.82 -9.50 -18.02
N SER A 98 19.99 -9.61 -18.66
CA SER A 98 20.35 -8.82 -19.83
C SER A 98 19.86 -9.40 -21.17
N LYS A 99 19.31 -10.63 -21.16
CA LYS A 99 18.91 -11.35 -22.37
C LYS A 99 17.39 -11.36 -22.53
N PRO A 100 16.86 -11.35 -23.78
CA PRO A 100 15.43 -11.51 -24.01
C PRO A 100 14.97 -12.93 -23.67
N PRO A 101 13.77 -13.12 -23.06
CA PRO A 101 12.75 -12.11 -22.74
C PRO A 101 12.82 -11.51 -21.31
N SER A 102 13.82 -11.88 -20.52
CA SER A 102 13.96 -11.48 -19.11
C SER A 102 14.36 -10.01 -18.93
N ASP A 103 14.98 -9.41 -19.93
CA ASP A 103 15.22 -7.97 -20.03
C ASP A 103 13.93 -7.14 -19.90
N LYS A 104 12.88 -7.56 -20.60
CA LYS A 104 11.56 -6.92 -20.55
C LYS A 104 10.93 -7.07 -19.16
N LEU A 105 10.98 -8.26 -18.58
CA LEU A 105 10.44 -8.51 -17.24
C LEU A 105 11.12 -7.64 -16.18
N THR A 106 12.44 -7.45 -16.31
CA THR A 106 13.24 -6.60 -15.42
C THR A 106 12.85 -5.13 -15.57
N ASN A 107 12.73 -4.65 -16.81
CA ASN A 107 12.29 -3.27 -17.08
C ASN A 107 10.87 -3.02 -16.56
N ASP A 108 9.95 -3.96 -16.77
CA ASP A 108 8.57 -3.87 -16.27
C ASP A 108 8.54 -3.88 -14.73
N LEU A 109 9.43 -4.62 -14.07
CA LEU A 109 9.58 -4.60 -12.60
C LEU A 109 10.08 -3.25 -12.10
N LEU A 110 11.11 -2.70 -12.73
CA LEU A 110 11.67 -1.39 -12.36
C LEU A 110 10.66 -0.26 -12.58
N ASP A 111 9.90 -0.32 -13.66
CA ASP A 111 8.83 0.62 -13.96
C ASP A 111 7.70 0.54 -12.90
N ARG A 112 7.26 -0.68 -12.54
CA ARG A 112 6.28 -0.90 -11.47
C ARG A 112 6.81 -0.43 -10.10
N ALA A 113 8.10 -0.55 -9.83
CA ALA A 113 8.70 0.01 -8.62
C ALA A 113 8.56 1.54 -8.58
N VAL A 114 8.87 2.25 -9.68
CA VAL A 114 8.71 3.71 -9.75
C VAL A 114 7.25 4.11 -9.55
N LYS A 115 6.31 3.46 -10.23
CA LYS A 115 4.87 3.73 -10.07
C LYS A 115 4.40 3.48 -8.63
N SER A 116 4.92 2.43 -7.98
CA SER A 116 4.64 2.13 -6.57
C SER A 116 5.13 3.23 -5.64
N LEU A 117 6.31 3.81 -5.89
CA LEU A 117 6.82 4.94 -5.12
C LEU A 117 5.93 6.18 -5.24
N ASP A 118 5.46 6.48 -6.46
CA ASP A 118 4.52 7.58 -6.69
C ASP A 118 3.19 7.36 -5.95
N LEU A 119 2.69 6.13 -5.94
CA LEU A 119 1.49 5.75 -5.18
C LEU A 119 1.71 5.86 -3.66
N CYS A 120 2.83 5.38 -3.13
CA CYS A 120 3.18 5.56 -1.72
C CYS A 120 3.22 7.04 -1.32
N ASN A 121 3.78 7.90 -2.17
CA ASN A 121 3.79 9.36 -1.95
C ASN A 121 2.36 9.94 -1.94
N ALA A 122 1.52 9.55 -2.90
CA ALA A 122 0.14 10.01 -2.96
C ALA A 122 -0.71 9.54 -1.78
N VAL A 123 -0.53 8.29 -1.35
CA VAL A 123 -1.13 7.75 -0.12
C VAL A 123 -0.67 8.57 1.07
N SER A 124 0.64 8.81 1.24
CA SER A 124 1.19 9.60 2.35
C SER A 124 0.61 11.01 2.42
N LEU A 125 0.48 11.70 1.28
CA LEU A 125 -0.17 13.01 1.20
C LEU A 125 -1.65 12.95 1.62
N SER A 126 -2.33 11.87 1.24
CA SER A 126 -3.73 11.66 1.60
C SER A 126 -3.89 11.35 3.09
N LEU A 127 -2.98 10.58 3.69
CA LEU A 127 -2.93 10.37 5.15
C LEU A 127 -2.73 11.70 5.89
N HIS A 128 -1.88 12.57 5.37
CA HIS A 128 -1.69 13.91 5.94
C HIS A 128 -2.96 14.77 5.86
N ALA A 129 -3.69 14.72 4.74
CA ALA A 129 -4.98 15.39 4.60
C ALA A 129 -6.04 14.83 5.57
N MET A 130 -6.06 13.51 5.79
CA MET A 130 -6.96 12.88 6.76
C MET A 130 -6.71 13.34 8.20
N ARG A 131 -5.46 13.62 8.59
CA ARG A 131 -5.16 14.24 9.90
C ARG A 131 -5.79 15.62 10.06
N HIS A 132 -5.83 16.40 8.98
CA HIS A 132 -6.48 17.70 9.04
C HIS A 132 -7.99 17.55 9.28
N SER A 133 -8.63 16.61 8.59
CA SER A 133 -10.05 16.27 8.79
C SER A 133 -10.32 15.79 10.21
N HIS A 134 -9.50 14.86 10.70
CA HIS A 134 -9.55 14.39 12.08
C HIS A 134 -9.58 15.55 13.10
N ARG A 135 -8.69 16.55 12.94
CA ARG A 135 -8.68 17.73 13.83
C ARG A 135 -10.00 18.52 13.77
N GLN A 136 -10.60 18.68 12.59
CA GLN A 136 -11.90 19.38 12.47
C GLN A 136 -13.03 18.56 13.10
N ALA A 137 -13.03 17.24 12.92
CA ALA A 137 -14.00 16.34 13.53
C ALA A 137 -13.94 16.38 15.06
N ARG A 138 -12.72 16.36 15.64
CA ARG A 138 -12.54 16.52 17.10
C ARG A 138 -13.07 17.85 17.64
N ILE A 139 -12.83 18.96 16.92
CA ILE A 139 -13.37 20.27 17.32
C ILE A 139 -14.90 20.25 17.32
N ALA A 140 -15.52 19.64 16.31
CA ALA A 140 -16.98 19.50 16.25
C ALA A 140 -17.50 18.66 17.41
N ALA A 141 -16.94 17.48 17.64
CA ALA A 141 -17.32 16.59 18.73
C ALA A 141 -17.20 17.27 20.10
N SER A 142 -16.07 17.93 20.39
CA SER A 142 -15.87 18.61 21.67
C SER A 142 -16.86 19.75 21.92
N CYS A 143 -17.26 20.49 20.87
CA CYS A 143 -18.24 21.58 21.03
C CYS A 143 -19.64 21.04 21.34
N LEU A 144 -19.99 19.86 20.81
CA LEU A 144 -21.31 19.25 20.98
C LEU A 144 -21.41 18.45 22.28
N LEU A 145 -20.30 17.91 22.79
CA LEU A 145 -20.24 17.15 24.05
C LEU A 145 -20.16 18.02 25.31
N GLN A 146 -19.57 19.22 25.24
CA GLN A 146 -19.32 20.07 26.42
C GLN A 146 -20.56 20.78 27.00
N SER A 147 -21.77 20.50 26.50
CA SER A 147 -22.89 21.42 26.68
C SER A 147 -24.13 20.70 27.22
N GLU A 148 -24.37 20.77 28.53
CA GLU A 148 -25.69 20.46 29.11
C GLU A 148 -26.77 21.40 28.53
N HIS A 149 -26.36 22.60 28.08
CA HIS A 149 -27.17 23.54 27.31
C HIS A 149 -26.34 24.05 26.12
N LEU A 150 -26.64 23.59 24.91
CA LEU A 150 -25.92 23.96 23.68
C LEU A 150 -26.08 25.45 23.38
N GLY A 151 -25.05 26.24 23.67
CA GLY A 151 -25.05 27.67 23.40
C GLY A 151 -24.87 27.98 21.90
N GLU A 152 -25.47 29.09 21.42
CA GLU A 152 -25.41 29.53 20.01
C GLU A 152 -23.97 29.61 19.47
N ALA A 153 -23.01 30.04 20.30
CA ALA A 153 -21.60 30.13 19.94
C ALA A 153 -20.95 28.75 19.70
N GLN A 154 -21.30 27.73 20.50
CA GLN A 154 -20.80 26.37 20.35
C GLN A 154 -21.38 25.72 19.09
N MET A 155 -22.68 25.92 18.84
CA MET A 155 -23.34 25.45 17.63
C MET A 155 -22.72 26.09 16.37
N SER A 156 -22.46 27.40 16.38
CA SER A 156 -21.77 28.10 15.29
C SER A 156 -20.36 27.57 15.04
N ARG A 157 -19.63 27.21 16.10
CA ARG A 157 -18.28 26.65 16.01
C ARG A 157 -18.31 25.22 15.48
N ALA A 158 -19.20 24.37 15.98
CA ALA A 158 -19.43 23.02 15.50
C ALA A 158 -19.82 23.04 14.01
N ARG A 159 -20.76 23.91 13.61
CA ARG A 159 -21.15 24.12 12.20
C ARG A 159 -19.96 24.44 11.31
N ARG A 160 -19.11 25.39 11.72
CA ARG A 160 -17.92 25.77 10.95
C ARG A 160 -16.92 24.63 10.83
N ALA A 161 -16.73 23.85 11.88
CA ALA A 161 -15.83 22.69 11.88
C ALA A 161 -16.37 21.57 10.96
N LEU A 162 -17.66 21.22 11.09
CA LEU A 162 -18.33 20.24 10.23
C LEU A 162 -18.34 20.66 8.76
N LYS A 163 -18.60 21.94 8.46
CA LYS A 163 -18.53 22.47 7.09
C LYS A 163 -17.12 22.37 6.50
N LYS A 164 -16.07 22.63 7.29
CA LYS A 164 -14.67 22.44 6.85
C LYS A 164 -14.33 20.97 6.63
N LEU A 165 -14.77 20.10 7.52
CA LEU A 165 -14.59 18.65 7.43
C LEU A 165 -15.22 18.10 6.15
N LEU A 166 -16.51 18.38 5.96
CA LEU A 166 -17.29 17.94 4.80
C LEU A 166 -16.81 18.59 3.50
N GLY A 167 -16.47 19.88 3.51
CA GLY A 167 -15.95 20.60 2.34
C GLY A 167 -14.54 20.18 1.89
N GLY A 168 -13.68 19.73 2.82
CA GLY A 168 -12.28 19.45 2.52
C GLY A 168 -12.01 18.05 1.95
N VAL A 169 -12.42 17.01 2.69
CA VAL A 169 -12.14 15.61 2.33
C VAL A 169 -13.32 14.93 1.64
N PHE A 170 -14.55 15.36 1.95
CA PHE A 170 -15.76 14.65 1.54
C PHE A 170 -16.56 15.34 0.43
N ASN A 171 -16.24 16.57 0.05
CA ASN A 171 -17.01 17.31 -0.97
C ASN A 171 -16.08 17.94 -2.01
N ARG A 172 -15.04 17.21 -2.41
CA ARG A 172 -14.13 17.60 -3.52
C ARG A 172 -14.84 17.61 -4.89
N THR A 173 -16.14 17.37 -4.91
CA THR A 173 -17.03 17.59 -6.05
C THR A 173 -17.43 19.07 -6.11
N GLY A 174 -16.63 19.89 -6.80
CA GLY A 174 -17.15 21.15 -7.36
C GLY A 174 -16.46 22.47 -7.04
N SER A 175 -15.27 22.51 -6.42
CA SER A 175 -14.52 23.79 -6.27
C SER A 175 -13.18 23.76 -6.98
N SER A 176 -13.24 23.72 -8.31
CA SER A 176 -12.17 24.18 -9.18
C SER A 176 -12.80 24.77 -10.45
N GLY A 177 -13.08 26.08 -10.39
CA GLY A 177 -13.29 26.91 -11.57
C GLY A 177 -14.72 27.32 -11.88
N SER A 178 -15.23 28.36 -11.20
CA SER A 178 -15.75 29.58 -11.85
C SER A 178 -16.20 30.57 -10.77
N GLY A 179 -15.31 31.51 -10.47
CA GLY A 179 -15.57 32.68 -9.64
C GLY A 179 -14.82 33.85 -10.25
N THR A 180 -15.17 34.18 -11.51
CA THR A 180 -14.75 35.42 -12.15
C THR A 180 -15.19 36.59 -11.28
N SER A 181 -14.20 37.32 -10.76
CA SER A 181 -14.39 38.68 -10.28
C SER A 181 -15.05 39.52 -11.35
N ALA A 182 -16.15 40.18 -11.03
CA ALA A 182 -16.53 41.45 -11.62
C ALA A 182 -17.43 42.24 -10.66
N ASN A 183 -16.95 43.44 -10.33
CA ASN A 183 -17.66 44.63 -9.85
C ASN A 183 -18.13 44.71 -8.40
N GLY A 184 -17.54 45.67 -7.69
CA GLY A 184 -18.13 46.28 -6.50
C GLY A 184 -17.15 46.94 -5.53
N GLY A 185 -16.18 47.72 -6.01
CA GLY A 185 -15.44 48.63 -5.12
C GLY A 185 -16.22 49.93 -4.94
N PHE A 186 -16.39 50.40 -3.70
CA PHE A 186 -16.24 51.80 -3.26
C PHE A 186 -16.37 51.92 -1.72
N ALA A 187 -15.42 52.68 -1.15
CA ALA A 187 -15.45 53.43 0.12
C ALA A 187 -15.24 52.73 1.50
N SER A 188 -13.98 52.77 1.95
CA SER A 188 -13.44 53.45 3.16
C SER A 188 -14.19 53.38 4.50
N GLY A 189 -13.48 52.90 5.55
CA GLY A 189 -13.83 53.16 6.96
C GLY A 189 -13.17 52.18 7.94
N SER A 190 -12.10 52.61 8.60
CA SER A 190 -11.33 51.88 9.61
C SER A 190 -12.15 51.34 10.80
N SER A 191 -12.05 50.04 11.07
CA SER A 191 -12.04 49.51 12.46
C SER A 191 -11.43 48.09 12.52
N ILE A 192 -10.57 47.90 13.50
CA ILE A 192 -9.82 46.70 13.89
C ILE A 192 -10.73 45.45 14.05
N CYS A 193 -10.13 44.26 13.78
CA CYS A 193 -10.61 42.87 13.98
C CYS A 193 -11.23 42.14 12.75
N ARG A 194 -10.46 41.18 12.17
CA ARG A 194 -10.89 39.88 11.58
C ARG A 194 -9.70 39.24 10.83
N ASP A 195 -9.14 38.13 11.28
CA ASP A 195 -9.63 36.75 11.08
C ASP A 195 -9.74 36.39 9.58
N GLY A 196 -8.88 35.47 9.09
CA GLY A 196 -9.10 34.80 7.79
C GLY A 196 -8.02 34.79 6.69
N SER A 197 -6.72 34.89 6.97
CA SER A 197 -5.67 34.77 5.93
C SER A 197 -4.76 33.54 6.10
N PHE A 198 -5.25 32.35 5.74
CA PHE A 198 -4.40 31.17 5.47
C PHE A 198 -4.33 30.83 3.98
N LEU A 199 -4.22 31.86 3.12
CA LEU A 199 -3.91 31.70 1.70
C LEU A 199 -2.59 32.36 1.31
N HIS A 200 -1.55 32.27 2.15
CA HIS A 200 -0.16 32.29 1.67
C HIS A 200 0.80 31.86 2.77
N SER A 201 0.99 30.55 2.96
CA SER A 201 2.23 30.05 3.55
C SER A 201 2.85 29.07 2.56
N LYS A 202 4.00 29.47 2.05
CA LYS A 202 4.88 28.69 1.18
C LYS A 202 5.36 27.42 1.91
N SER A 203 5.76 26.42 1.12
CA SER A 203 6.53 25.20 1.49
C SER A 203 5.66 24.01 1.96
N LEU A 204 5.53 22.86 1.30
CA LEU A 204 6.25 22.20 0.20
C LEU A 204 5.20 21.60 -0.76
N SER A 205 4.91 22.27 -1.87
CA SER A 205 3.99 21.72 -2.87
C SER A 205 4.68 20.60 -3.65
N PHE A 206 4.56 19.36 -3.20
CA PHE A 206 4.67 18.19 -4.09
C PHE A 206 3.43 18.21 -5.02
N SER A 207 3.43 19.17 -5.93
CA SER A 207 2.40 19.33 -6.94
C SER A 207 2.60 18.22 -7.96
N VAL A 208 1.84 17.14 -7.83
CA VAL A 208 1.76 16.13 -8.88
C VAL A 208 1.16 16.76 -10.14
N SER A 209 1.63 16.34 -11.31
CA SER A 209 1.27 16.96 -12.59
C SER A 209 -0.25 16.95 -12.82
N LYS A 210 -0.75 17.89 -13.63
CA LYS A 210 -2.20 18.04 -13.93
C LYS A 210 -2.84 16.79 -14.56
N ASN A 211 -2.04 15.83 -15.03
CA ASN A 211 -2.49 14.62 -15.71
C ASN A 211 -2.25 13.35 -14.88
N TRP A 212 -1.79 13.47 -13.63
CA TRP A 212 -1.54 12.31 -12.79
C TRP A 212 -2.84 11.77 -12.20
N SER A 213 -3.01 10.45 -12.26
CA SER A 213 -4.10 9.75 -11.59
C SER A 213 -3.59 8.46 -10.97
N ALA A 214 -3.89 8.24 -9.69
CA ALA A 214 -3.55 7.03 -8.96
C ALA A 214 -4.17 5.80 -9.63
N ARG A 215 -5.41 5.94 -10.12
CA ARG A 215 -6.10 4.90 -10.90
C ARG A 215 -5.35 4.56 -12.18
N GLN A 216 -4.95 5.57 -12.95
CA GLN A 216 -4.19 5.35 -14.18
C GLN A 216 -2.84 4.71 -13.91
N GLN A 217 -2.17 5.06 -12.81
CA GLN A 217 -0.93 4.42 -12.39
C GLN A 217 -1.13 2.93 -12.11
N VAL A 218 -2.12 2.57 -11.28
CA VAL A 218 -2.45 1.15 -11.00
C VAL A 218 -2.81 0.39 -12.28
N GLN A 219 -3.63 0.99 -13.16
CA GLN A 219 -3.99 0.38 -14.43
C GLN A 219 -2.76 0.16 -15.33
N ALA A 220 -1.86 1.14 -15.41
CA ALA A 220 -0.61 1.03 -16.16
C ALA A 220 0.32 -0.05 -15.58
N MET A 221 0.38 -0.20 -14.25
CA MET A 221 1.12 -1.30 -13.62
C MET A 221 0.54 -2.67 -14.01
N SER A 222 -0.79 -2.77 -14.12
CA SER A 222 -1.47 -4.03 -14.48
C SER A 222 -1.38 -4.39 -15.96
N ALA A 223 -1.27 -3.39 -16.86
CA ALA A 223 -1.27 -3.60 -18.31
C ALA A 223 -0.07 -4.43 -18.81
N HIS A 224 1.04 -4.40 -18.07
CA HIS A 224 2.27 -5.14 -18.39
C HIS A 224 2.44 -6.42 -17.55
N LEU A 225 1.39 -6.86 -16.83
CA LEU A 225 1.42 -8.07 -16.02
C LEU A 225 1.14 -9.31 -16.89
N ALA A 226 2.15 -9.80 -17.62
CA ALA A 226 2.02 -10.99 -18.46
C ALA A 226 2.18 -12.28 -17.65
N ALA A 227 1.16 -13.16 -17.68
CA ALA A 227 1.24 -14.47 -17.05
C ALA A 227 2.30 -15.37 -17.71
N PRO A 228 3.14 -16.09 -16.92
CA PRO A 228 4.05 -17.09 -17.46
C PRO A 228 3.27 -18.22 -18.15
N ARG A 229 3.77 -18.71 -19.29
CA ARG A 229 3.18 -19.89 -19.94
C ARG A 229 3.66 -21.14 -19.20
N GLN A 230 2.75 -22.07 -18.89
CA GLN A 230 3.07 -23.30 -18.12
C GLN A 230 4.23 -24.13 -18.71
N ALA A 231 4.48 -24.02 -20.02
CA ALA A 231 5.55 -24.73 -20.72
C ALA A 231 6.98 -24.30 -20.35
N THR A 232 7.19 -23.23 -19.55
CA THR A 232 8.52 -22.69 -19.27
C THR A 232 9.07 -23.00 -17.88
N VAL A 233 8.35 -23.73 -17.01
CA VAL A 233 8.74 -23.94 -15.60
C VAL A 233 10.01 -24.81 -15.46
N THR A 234 10.32 -25.64 -16.46
CA THR A 234 11.49 -26.53 -16.46
C THR A 234 12.81 -25.86 -16.87
N ASP A 235 12.75 -24.64 -17.40
CA ASP A 235 13.93 -23.90 -17.83
C ASP A 235 14.39 -22.95 -16.71
N ALA A 236 15.71 -22.71 -16.59
CA ALA A 236 16.26 -21.76 -15.60
C ALA A 236 15.64 -20.35 -15.69
N ALA A 237 15.15 -19.95 -16.87
CA ALA A 237 14.43 -18.69 -17.08
C ALA A 237 12.99 -18.70 -16.52
N GLY A 238 12.38 -19.88 -16.39
CA GLY A 238 11.03 -20.07 -15.89
C GLY A 238 10.88 -19.69 -14.43
N GLY A 239 11.85 -20.08 -13.60
CA GLY A 239 11.83 -19.81 -12.18
C GLY A 239 11.88 -18.32 -11.84
N LEU A 240 12.84 -17.59 -12.45
CA LEU A 240 12.92 -16.14 -12.36
C LEU A 240 11.63 -15.46 -12.85
N THR A 241 11.10 -15.90 -13.98
CA THR A 241 9.86 -15.35 -14.55
C THR A 241 8.68 -15.54 -13.58
N MET A 242 8.58 -16.71 -12.94
CA MET A 242 7.53 -17.01 -11.98
C MET A 242 7.66 -16.17 -10.70
N ALA A 243 8.86 -16.09 -10.13
CA ALA A 243 9.12 -15.29 -8.93
C ALA A 243 8.82 -13.80 -9.16
N VAL A 244 9.30 -13.24 -10.29
CA VAL A 244 9.01 -11.87 -10.69
C VAL A 244 7.51 -11.69 -10.90
N TYR A 245 6.83 -12.59 -11.61
CA TYR A 245 5.39 -12.49 -11.84
C TYR A 245 4.58 -12.50 -10.54
N THR A 246 4.87 -13.41 -9.61
CA THR A 246 4.18 -13.50 -8.31
C THR A 246 4.38 -12.22 -7.50
N MET A 247 5.63 -11.75 -7.33
CA MET A 247 5.91 -10.51 -6.59
C MET A 247 5.23 -9.30 -7.25
N SER A 248 5.28 -9.22 -8.58
CA SER A 248 4.66 -8.16 -9.36
C SER A 248 3.14 -8.13 -9.19
N SER A 249 2.50 -9.30 -9.23
CA SER A 249 1.06 -9.46 -9.05
C SER A 249 0.64 -9.04 -7.65
N TYR A 250 1.41 -9.45 -6.64
CA TYR A 250 1.17 -9.09 -5.24
C TYR A 250 1.31 -7.58 -5.01
N LEU A 251 2.37 -6.96 -5.54
CA LEU A 251 2.59 -5.52 -5.45
C LEU A 251 1.46 -4.72 -6.11
N VAL A 252 1.04 -5.11 -7.33
CA VAL A 252 -0.08 -4.48 -8.04
C VAL A 252 -1.37 -4.61 -7.23
N PHE A 253 -1.64 -5.80 -6.68
CA PHE A 253 -2.79 -6.03 -5.82
C PHE A 253 -2.78 -5.10 -4.59
N VAL A 254 -1.67 -5.04 -3.85
CA VAL A 254 -1.58 -4.18 -2.66
C VAL A 254 -1.76 -2.71 -3.00
N MET A 255 -1.11 -2.24 -4.08
CA MET A 255 -1.25 -0.86 -4.55
C MET A 255 -2.70 -0.53 -4.97
N TRP A 256 -3.37 -1.46 -5.65
CA TRP A 256 -4.79 -1.34 -5.98
C TRP A 256 -5.66 -1.20 -4.72
N VAL A 257 -5.43 -2.02 -3.69
CA VAL A 257 -6.16 -1.94 -2.42
C VAL A 257 -5.91 -0.61 -1.70
N LEU A 258 -4.65 -0.16 -1.61
CA LEU A 258 -4.29 1.11 -0.97
C LEU A 258 -4.99 2.30 -1.62
N VAL A 259 -4.93 2.38 -2.95
CA VAL A 259 -5.57 3.46 -3.72
C VAL A 259 -7.10 3.38 -3.65
N SER A 260 -7.66 2.18 -3.51
CA SER A 260 -9.11 2.01 -3.31
C SER A 260 -9.56 2.44 -1.91
N ALA A 261 -8.74 2.19 -0.88
CA ALA A 261 -9.07 2.55 0.50
C ALA A 261 -8.87 4.04 0.78
N VAL A 262 -7.74 4.60 0.35
CA VAL A 262 -7.33 5.97 0.66
C VAL A 262 -7.68 6.88 -0.52
N PRO A 263 -8.36 8.02 -0.31
CA PRO A 263 -8.71 8.95 -1.39
C PRO A 263 -7.47 9.67 -1.92
N CYS A 264 -6.66 8.95 -2.70
CA CYS A 264 -5.52 9.47 -3.42
C CYS A 264 -6.05 10.48 -4.43
N HIS A 265 -5.56 11.71 -4.37
CA HIS A 265 -6.05 12.85 -5.13
C HIS A 265 -6.08 12.60 -6.66
N ASP A 266 -7.16 12.02 -7.18
CA ASP A 266 -7.52 12.08 -8.59
C ASP A 266 -8.31 13.37 -8.79
N ARG A 267 -7.62 14.44 -9.19
CA ARG A 267 -8.29 15.64 -9.69
C ARG A 267 -9.00 15.23 -10.97
N VAL A 268 -10.30 15.00 -10.85
CA VAL A 268 -11.27 14.72 -11.91
C VAL A 268 -10.82 15.39 -13.22
N GLY A 269 -10.43 14.57 -14.20
CA GLY A 269 -10.42 14.99 -15.60
C GLY A 269 -11.83 15.45 -15.96
N THR A 270 -11.93 16.45 -16.82
CA THR A 270 -13.08 17.27 -17.26
C THR A 270 -14.43 16.58 -17.60
N ASN A 271 -14.62 15.31 -17.28
CA ASN A 271 -15.73 14.47 -17.69
C ASN A 271 -16.48 13.88 -16.47
N GLY A 272 -16.82 14.71 -15.48
CA GLY A 272 -17.99 14.60 -14.58
C GLY A 272 -18.31 13.28 -13.85
N THR A 273 -17.48 12.24 -13.91
CA THR A 273 -17.76 10.91 -13.38
C THR A 273 -16.76 10.58 -12.29
N VAL A 274 -17.04 11.12 -11.10
CA VAL A 274 -16.14 11.05 -9.92
C VAL A 274 -16.16 9.66 -9.26
N ASN A 275 -17.05 8.77 -9.70
CA ASN A 275 -17.33 7.47 -9.05
C ASN A 275 -17.22 6.28 -10.02
N ALA A 276 -16.26 6.27 -10.95
CA ALA A 276 -16.03 5.05 -11.71
C ALA A 276 -15.38 4.01 -10.77
N THR A 277 -15.97 2.82 -10.60
CA THR A 277 -15.32 1.68 -9.93
C THR A 277 -13.94 1.44 -10.49
N MET A 278 -12.89 1.43 -9.67
CA MET A 278 -11.57 1.00 -10.14
C MET A 278 -11.64 -0.51 -10.42
N PRO A 279 -11.44 -0.96 -11.67
CA PRO A 279 -11.46 -2.38 -11.96
C PRO A 279 -10.33 -3.07 -11.17
N PRO A 280 -10.57 -4.28 -10.63
CA PRO A 280 -9.50 -5.05 -10.01
C PRO A 280 -8.42 -5.39 -11.06
N PRO A 281 -7.17 -5.64 -10.61
CA PRO A 281 -6.13 -6.18 -11.46
C PRO A 281 -6.59 -7.48 -12.14
N PRO A 282 -6.02 -7.84 -13.31
CA PRO A 282 -6.39 -9.05 -14.01
C PRO A 282 -6.20 -10.28 -13.10
N PRO A 283 -7.15 -11.24 -13.11
CA PRO A 283 -7.06 -12.40 -12.24
C PRO A 283 -5.85 -13.25 -12.63
N PRO A 284 -5.10 -13.77 -11.64
CA PRO A 284 -3.97 -14.63 -11.91
C PRO A 284 -4.40 -15.98 -12.52
N PRO A 285 -3.50 -16.68 -13.24
CA PRO A 285 -3.76 -18.00 -13.76
C PRO A 285 -4.16 -19.01 -12.67
N LYS A 286 -5.24 -19.76 -12.92
CA LYS A 286 -5.83 -20.71 -11.95
C LYS A 286 -4.91 -21.82 -11.46
N HIS A 287 -3.82 -22.10 -12.17
CA HIS A 287 -2.86 -23.15 -11.81
C HIS A 287 -1.89 -22.72 -10.70
N LEU A 288 -1.82 -21.44 -10.37
CA LEU A 288 -0.96 -20.93 -9.31
C LEU A 288 -1.63 -21.13 -7.95
N GLN A 289 -0.88 -21.62 -6.97
CA GLN A 289 -1.41 -22.01 -5.67
C GLN A 289 -2.03 -20.85 -4.88
N TRP A 290 -1.58 -19.61 -5.16
CA TRP A 290 -2.06 -18.38 -4.54
C TRP A 290 -3.18 -17.69 -5.35
N ALA A 291 -3.55 -18.21 -6.54
CA ALA A 291 -4.51 -17.56 -7.42
C ALA A 291 -5.91 -17.50 -6.82
N ALA A 292 -6.41 -18.61 -6.29
CA ALA A 292 -7.73 -18.69 -5.68
C ALA A 292 -7.92 -17.69 -4.52
N PRO A 293 -7.06 -17.66 -3.48
CA PRO A 293 -7.23 -16.70 -2.40
C PRO A 293 -7.07 -15.24 -2.85
N MET A 294 -6.23 -14.96 -3.85
CA MET A 294 -6.12 -13.61 -4.43
C MET A 294 -7.42 -13.17 -5.12
N VAL A 295 -8.02 -14.04 -5.94
CA VAL A 295 -9.29 -13.75 -6.63
C VAL A 295 -10.40 -13.52 -5.62
N THR A 296 -10.51 -14.35 -4.58
CA THR A 296 -11.51 -14.16 -3.52
C THR A 296 -11.34 -12.83 -2.79
N LEU A 297 -10.09 -12.41 -2.51
CA LEU A 297 -9.84 -11.08 -1.93
C LEU A 297 -10.26 -9.96 -2.88
N GLN A 298 -9.93 -10.05 -4.17
CA GLN A 298 -10.33 -9.07 -5.17
C GLN A 298 -11.86 -8.96 -5.27
N GLU A 299 -12.58 -10.08 -5.23
CA GLU A 299 -14.04 -10.12 -5.25
C GLU A 299 -14.64 -9.46 -4.00
N LYS A 300 -14.24 -9.88 -2.78
CA LYS A 300 -14.74 -9.30 -1.52
C LYS A 300 -14.49 -7.79 -1.43
N ILE A 301 -13.30 -7.33 -1.84
CA ILE A 301 -12.96 -5.90 -1.84
C ILE A 301 -13.80 -5.14 -2.87
N THR A 302 -14.03 -5.72 -4.05
CA THR A 302 -14.88 -5.13 -5.10
C THR A 302 -16.35 -5.08 -4.69
N GLU A 303 -16.84 -6.08 -3.96
CA GLU A 303 -18.19 -6.10 -3.39
C GLU A 303 -18.35 -5.01 -2.32
N GLU A 304 -17.38 -4.87 -1.41
CA GLU A 304 -17.36 -3.78 -0.44
C GLU A 304 -17.33 -2.41 -1.12
N TRP A 305 -16.56 -2.27 -2.21
CA TRP A 305 -16.55 -1.07 -3.05
C TRP A 305 -17.95 -0.76 -3.60
N LYS A 306 -18.62 -1.75 -4.23
CA LYS A 306 -19.97 -1.61 -4.81
C LYS A 306 -21.03 -1.30 -3.77
N ARG A 307 -20.93 -1.90 -2.57
CA ARG A 307 -21.85 -1.65 -1.46
C ARG A 307 -21.74 -0.21 -0.96
N LYS A 308 -20.53 0.35 -0.95
CA LYS A 308 -20.23 1.69 -0.44
C LYS A 308 -20.46 2.80 -1.48
N ASP A 309 -20.32 2.52 -2.77
CA ASP A 309 -20.58 3.48 -3.85
C ASP A 309 -22.06 3.90 -3.94
N LYS A 310 -22.99 2.96 -3.68
CA LYS A 310 -24.44 3.25 -3.59
C LYS A 310 -24.78 4.30 -2.53
N LYS A 311 -23.90 4.57 -1.57
CA LYS A 311 -24.11 5.49 -0.45
C LYS A 311 -23.47 6.87 -0.65
N ALA A 312 -22.87 7.13 -1.82
CA ALA A 312 -22.22 8.40 -2.17
C ALA A 312 -21.24 8.91 -1.08
N CYS A 313 -20.34 8.05 -0.60
CA CYS A 313 -19.25 8.47 0.28
C CYS A 313 -18.06 8.96 -0.56
N ALA A 314 -17.67 10.23 -0.39
CA ALA A 314 -16.64 10.87 -1.21
C ALA A 314 -15.25 10.89 -0.53
N GLY A 315 -15.15 10.39 0.70
CA GLY A 315 -13.89 10.32 1.48
C GLY A 315 -13.02 9.07 1.27
N GLY A 316 -13.28 8.26 0.25
CA GLY A 316 -12.63 6.96 0.05
C GLY A 316 -13.33 5.81 0.81
N LEU A 317 -12.72 4.62 0.77
CA LEU A 317 -13.33 3.40 1.32
C LEU A 317 -12.84 2.99 2.70
N LEU A 318 -11.89 3.75 3.26
CA LEU A 318 -11.35 3.55 4.59
C LEU A 318 -12.46 3.57 5.64
N ALA A 319 -12.63 2.47 6.36
CA ALA A 319 -13.77 2.25 7.26
C ALA A 319 -13.89 3.34 8.35
N GLU A 320 -12.77 3.74 8.94
CA GLU A 320 -12.66 4.76 10.00
C GLU A 320 -13.06 6.14 9.46
N MET A 321 -12.60 6.50 8.26
CA MET A 321 -12.96 7.75 7.62
C MET A 321 -14.44 7.81 7.25
N GLN A 322 -15.03 6.67 6.86
CA GLN A 322 -16.46 6.57 6.58
C GLN A 322 -17.33 6.70 7.84
N ALA A 323 -16.86 6.19 8.98
CA ALA A 323 -17.53 6.38 10.26
C ALA A 323 -17.56 7.87 10.64
N VAL A 324 -16.41 8.54 10.54
CA VAL A 324 -16.30 9.99 10.72
C VAL A 324 -17.24 10.75 9.77
N GLU A 325 -17.26 10.39 8.48
CA GLU A 325 -18.12 11.03 7.47
C GLU A 325 -19.61 10.88 7.78
N LYS A 326 -20.03 9.67 8.19
CA LYS A 326 -21.43 9.37 8.52
C LYS A 326 -21.88 10.18 9.72
N SER A 327 -21.11 10.18 10.80
CA SER A 327 -21.44 10.96 12.00
C SER A 327 -21.40 12.46 11.72
N ALA A 328 -20.42 12.93 10.95
CA ALA A 328 -20.32 14.34 10.57
C ALA A 328 -21.49 14.83 9.71
N ARG A 329 -21.96 14.06 8.73
CA ARG A 329 -23.13 14.44 7.92
C ARG A 329 -24.40 14.52 8.76
N TRP A 330 -24.65 13.52 9.59
CA TRP A 330 -25.81 13.52 10.48
C TRP A 330 -25.80 14.71 11.44
N LEU A 331 -24.65 15.00 12.05
CA LEU A 331 -24.50 16.17 12.94
C LEU A 331 -24.63 17.48 12.16
N MET A 332 -24.20 17.54 10.89
CA MET A 332 -24.36 18.73 10.06
C MET A 332 -25.83 18.98 9.73
N GLU A 333 -26.58 17.95 9.34
CA GLU A 333 -28.03 18.02 9.09
C GLU A 333 -28.75 18.55 10.35
N TRP A 334 -28.46 17.97 11.51
CA TRP A 334 -29.02 18.44 12.78
C TRP A 334 -28.68 19.91 13.11
N VAL A 335 -27.42 20.31 12.92
CA VAL A 335 -26.98 21.70 13.14
C VAL A 335 -27.67 22.67 12.16
N GLU A 336 -28.02 22.23 10.95
CA GLU A 336 -28.72 23.06 9.97
C GLU A 336 -30.21 23.20 10.31
N GLU A 337 -30.88 22.11 10.70
CA GLU A 337 -32.27 22.12 11.18
C GLU A 337 -32.44 23.07 12.38
N GLY A 338 -31.55 22.99 13.38
CA GLY A 338 -31.61 23.85 14.57
C GLY A 338 -31.39 25.34 14.29
N VAL A 339 -30.80 25.70 13.15
CA VAL A 339 -30.65 27.10 12.72
C VAL A 339 -31.89 27.61 11.98
N GLU A 340 -32.59 26.75 11.24
CA GLU A 340 -33.81 27.11 10.51
C GLU A 340 -35.03 27.29 11.44
N GLU A 341 -35.09 26.54 12.55
CA GLU A 341 -36.19 26.61 13.53
C GLU A 341 -36.08 27.79 14.54
N GLY A 342 -35.05 28.64 14.44
CA GLY A 342 -34.98 29.92 15.17
C GLY A 342 -34.26 29.94 16.54
N GLY A 343 -33.42 28.94 16.84
CA GLY A 343 -32.64 28.87 18.09
C GLY A 343 -33.07 27.70 19.00
N PRO A 344 -32.28 27.33 20.03
CA PRO A 344 -32.31 25.98 20.60
C PRO A 344 -33.47 25.80 21.58
N LEU A 345 -34.67 25.57 21.07
CA LEU A 345 -35.68 24.78 21.79
C LEU A 345 -35.33 23.30 21.57
N ILE A 346 -34.34 22.82 22.31
CA ILE A 346 -33.93 21.43 22.22
C ILE A 346 -34.89 20.63 23.07
N GLU A 347 -35.74 19.82 22.43
CA GLU A 347 -36.39 18.71 23.11
C GLU A 347 -35.31 17.83 23.75
N GLU A 348 -35.47 17.48 25.02
CA GLU A 348 -34.48 16.74 25.81
C GLU A 348 -34.05 15.43 25.11
N ASP A 349 -34.97 14.79 24.40
CA ASP A 349 -34.72 13.61 23.56
C ASP A 349 -33.77 13.90 22.39
N ARG A 350 -33.92 15.05 21.71
CA ARG A 350 -33.01 15.48 20.63
C ARG A 350 -31.62 15.82 21.16
N ALA A 351 -31.50 16.40 22.35
CA ALA A 351 -30.18 16.65 22.98
C ALA A 351 -29.44 15.35 23.23
N ALA A 352 -30.15 14.34 23.76
CA ALA A 352 -29.58 13.03 24.07
C ALA A 352 -29.06 12.33 22.81
N GLU A 353 -29.81 12.37 21.70
CA GLU A 353 -29.36 11.79 20.42
C GLU A 353 -28.10 12.47 19.87
N VAL A 354 -28.00 13.80 19.98
CA VAL A 354 -26.81 14.55 19.55
C VAL A 354 -25.61 14.20 20.38
N ALA A 355 -25.77 14.06 21.70
CA ALA A 355 -24.69 13.65 22.59
C ALA A 355 -24.15 12.26 22.22
N ILE A 356 -25.04 11.30 21.95
CA ILE A 356 -24.66 9.95 21.49
C ILE A 356 -23.87 10.05 20.18
N ARG A 357 -24.37 10.79 19.19
CA ARG A 357 -23.70 10.90 17.88
C ARG A 357 -22.40 11.71 17.91
N ALA A 358 -22.27 12.67 18.82
CA ALA A 358 -21.03 13.38 19.06
C ALA A 358 -19.99 12.48 19.75
N ALA A 359 -20.43 11.61 20.67
CA ALA A 359 -19.57 10.58 21.29
C ALA A 359 -19.10 9.55 20.25
N ASP A 360 -20.00 9.06 19.37
CA ASP A 360 -19.64 8.18 18.26
C ASP A 360 -18.59 8.82 17.32
N LEU A 361 -18.73 10.13 17.06
CA LEU A 361 -17.77 10.89 16.26
C LEU A 361 -16.40 10.98 16.96
N GLU A 362 -16.38 11.23 18.28
CA GLU A 362 -15.14 11.27 19.06
C GLU A 362 -14.45 9.90 19.11
N GLU A 363 -15.19 8.82 19.33
CA GLU A 363 -14.67 7.45 19.29
C GLU A 363 -14.06 7.14 17.91
N SER A 364 -14.78 7.46 16.83
CA SER A 364 -14.28 7.27 15.47
C SER A 364 -13.01 8.08 15.19
N CYS A 365 -12.90 9.28 15.76
CA CYS A 365 -11.70 10.09 15.70
C CYS A 365 -10.53 9.42 16.43
N ASN A 366 -10.75 8.91 17.65
CA ASN A 366 -9.70 8.24 18.42
C ASN A 366 -9.15 7.01 17.69
N LEU A 367 -10.03 6.16 17.15
CA LEU A 367 -9.64 5.00 16.33
C LEU A 367 -8.83 5.39 15.10
N LEU A 368 -9.24 6.48 14.43
CA LEU A 368 -8.52 7.03 13.29
C LEU A 368 -7.13 7.54 13.70
N GLU A 369 -7.00 8.26 14.82
CA GLU A 369 -5.73 8.78 15.31
C GLU A 369 -4.74 7.67 15.68
N GLU A 370 -5.21 6.69 16.44
CA GLU A 370 -4.42 5.55 16.90
C GLU A 370 -3.88 4.71 15.73
N GLY A 371 -4.70 4.47 14.70
CA GLY A 371 -4.32 3.65 13.55
C GLY A 371 -3.51 4.38 12.48
N LEU A 372 -3.68 5.69 12.33
CA LEU A 372 -3.12 6.44 11.20
C LEU A 372 -1.60 6.63 11.29
N GLU A 373 -1.05 6.84 12.49
CA GLU A 373 0.40 7.00 12.64
C GLU A 373 1.18 5.69 12.37
N PRO A 374 0.81 4.53 12.95
CA PRO A 374 1.42 3.25 12.59
C PRO A 374 1.31 2.94 11.10
N PHE A 375 0.14 3.19 10.51
CA PHE A 375 -0.08 2.94 9.09
C PHE A 375 0.81 3.80 8.20
N GLU A 376 0.97 5.09 8.51
CA GLU A 376 1.89 5.95 7.74
C GLU A 376 3.34 5.47 7.86
N ARG A 377 3.77 5.00 9.05
CA ARG A 377 5.12 4.42 9.22
C ARG A 377 5.31 3.19 8.33
N GLN A 378 4.30 2.33 8.21
CA GLN A 378 4.34 1.17 7.30
C GLN A 378 4.38 1.58 5.82
N VAL A 379 3.59 2.58 5.41
CA VAL A 379 3.66 3.11 4.03
C VAL A 379 5.07 3.62 3.70
N ARG A 380 5.72 4.32 4.65
CA ARG A 380 7.13 4.73 4.49
C ARG A 380 8.08 3.53 4.46
N ALA A 381 7.86 2.51 5.28
CA ALA A 381 8.66 1.28 5.26
C ALA A 381 8.58 0.58 3.89
N VAL A 382 7.38 0.49 3.30
CA VAL A 382 7.17 -0.02 1.95
C VAL A 382 7.90 0.85 0.91
N PHE A 383 7.79 2.18 1.00
CA PHE A 383 8.52 3.09 0.12
C PHE A 383 10.03 2.81 0.15
N HIS A 384 10.63 2.80 1.34
CA HIS A 384 12.06 2.53 1.49
C HIS A 384 12.43 1.13 1.02
N ARG A 385 11.56 0.13 1.22
CA ARG A 385 11.80 -1.21 0.75
C ARG A 385 11.82 -1.29 -0.77
N VAL A 386 10.85 -0.67 -1.44
CA VAL A 386 10.79 -0.60 -2.90
C VAL A 386 12.02 0.12 -3.47
N VAL A 387 12.50 1.21 -2.84
CA VAL A 387 13.74 1.88 -3.23
C VAL A 387 14.95 0.94 -3.14
N SER A 388 15.08 0.23 -2.03
CA SER A 388 16.17 -0.71 -1.80
C SER A 388 16.15 -1.87 -2.80
N SER A 389 14.98 -2.51 -2.97
CA SER A 389 14.75 -3.60 -3.91
C SER A 389 15.08 -3.18 -5.35
N ARG A 390 14.66 -1.97 -5.75
CA ARG A 390 14.98 -1.40 -7.06
C ARG A 390 16.50 -1.21 -7.25
N ALA A 391 17.20 -0.71 -6.24
CA ALA A 391 18.64 -0.50 -6.31
C ALA A 391 19.40 -1.83 -6.50
N GLU A 392 18.95 -2.90 -5.85
CA GLU A 392 19.54 -4.23 -6.02
C GLU A 392 19.27 -4.86 -7.37
N VAL A 393 18.04 -4.76 -7.88
CA VAL A 393 17.73 -5.24 -9.23
C VAL A 393 18.61 -4.53 -10.27
N ILE A 394 18.88 -3.24 -10.09
CA ILE A 394 19.82 -2.49 -10.94
C ILE A 394 21.24 -3.03 -10.77
N GLY A 395 21.69 -3.30 -9.54
CA GLY A 395 23.00 -3.92 -9.28
C GLY A 395 23.16 -5.27 -9.98
N TYR A 396 22.18 -6.16 -9.87
CA TYR A 396 22.18 -7.45 -10.58
C TYR A 396 22.19 -7.29 -12.10
N LEU A 397 21.49 -6.27 -12.63
CA LEU A 397 21.48 -5.98 -14.05
C LEU A 397 22.86 -5.49 -14.54
N ASP A 398 23.52 -4.63 -13.78
CA ASP A 398 24.88 -4.15 -14.10
C ASP A 398 25.89 -5.31 -14.11
N ASP A 399 25.81 -6.21 -13.13
CA ASP A 399 26.64 -7.41 -13.06
C ASP A 399 26.36 -8.37 -14.22
N SER A 400 25.07 -8.54 -14.57
CA SER A 400 24.62 -9.30 -15.75
C SER A 400 25.26 -8.78 -17.03
N MET A 401 25.24 -7.45 -17.24
CA MET A 401 25.83 -6.79 -18.40
C MET A 401 27.36 -6.93 -18.45
N ARG A 402 28.05 -6.87 -17.30
CA ARG A 402 29.50 -7.11 -17.22
C ARG A 402 29.86 -8.55 -17.58
N SER A 403 29.11 -9.52 -17.06
CA SER A 403 29.29 -10.93 -17.36
C SER A 403 29.08 -11.22 -18.85
N ALA A 404 28.06 -10.63 -19.48
CA ALA A 404 27.81 -10.75 -20.92
C ALA A 404 28.98 -10.22 -21.78
N LYS A 405 29.58 -9.08 -21.41
CA LYS A 405 30.74 -8.50 -22.11
C LYS A 405 32.00 -9.36 -22.00
N SER A 406 32.25 -9.97 -20.84
CA SER A 406 33.42 -10.84 -20.64
C SER A 406 33.42 -12.07 -21.55
N HIS A 407 32.24 -12.64 -21.83
CA HIS A 407 32.08 -13.77 -22.74
C HIS A 407 32.18 -13.38 -24.23
N GLY A 408 31.96 -12.11 -24.58
CA GLY A 408 32.07 -11.61 -25.96
C GLY A 408 33.50 -11.37 -26.46
N HIS A 409 34.47 -11.19 -25.56
CA HIS A 409 35.87 -10.94 -25.93
C HIS A 409 36.73 -12.21 -26.05
N GLY A 410 36.21 -13.38 -25.70
CA GLY A 410 36.96 -14.65 -25.69
C GLY A 410 37.05 -15.39 -27.04
N ASN A 411 36.49 -14.86 -28.13
CA ASN A 411 36.42 -15.56 -29.42
C ASN A 411 36.90 -14.71 -30.61
N VAL A 412 38.00 -13.97 -30.44
CA VAL A 412 38.79 -13.49 -31.59
C VAL A 412 39.87 -14.52 -31.86
N GLY A 413 39.48 -15.61 -32.53
CA GLY A 413 40.41 -16.62 -33.01
C GLY A 413 41.48 -15.97 -33.88
N LEU A 414 42.75 -16.22 -33.56
CA LEU A 414 43.85 -15.93 -34.47
C LEU A 414 43.55 -16.54 -35.84
N PRO A 415 43.79 -15.84 -36.95
CA PRO A 415 43.72 -16.46 -38.26
C PRO A 415 44.79 -17.56 -38.36
N PRO A 416 44.50 -18.71 -39.01
CA PRO A 416 45.46 -19.79 -39.14
C PRO A 416 46.65 -19.31 -39.98
N LEU A 417 47.86 -19.53 -39.48
CA LEU A 417 49.10 -19.33 -40.23
C LEU A 417 49.09 -20.24 -41.48
N PRO A 418 49.45 -19.74 -42.67
CA PRO A 418 49.59 -20.57 -43.85
C PRO A 418 50.80 -21.49 -43.66
N GLY A 419 50.53 -22.80 -43.59
CA GLY A 419 51.56 -23.83 -43.55
C GLY A 419 52.35 -23.85 -44.86
N GLY A 420 53.65 -23.59 -44.76
CA GLY A 420 54.62 -23.81 -45.82
C GLY A 420 55.72 -24.73 -45.32
N MET A 421 55.68 -25.99 -45.76
CA MET A 421 56.74 -26.73 -46.47
C MET A 421 56.35 -28.20 -46.60
#